data_AF-A0AA38G3N9-F1
#
_entry.id   AF-A0AA38G3N9-F1
#
_cell.length_a   1.000
_cell.length_b   1.000
_cell.length_c   1.000
_cell.angle_alpha   90.00
_cell.angle_beta   90.00
_cell.angle_gamma   90.00
#
_symmetry.space_group_name_H-M   'P 1'
#
loop_
_entity.id
_entity.type
_entity.pdbx_description
1 polymer ?
#
loop_
_entity_poly.entity_id
_entity_poly.type
_entity_poly.pdbx_seq_one_letter_code
_entity_poly.pdbx_strand_id
1 'polypeptide(L)' 'STSSTLLALRIKEREDKQQKWVPPPKQFGKLNTDGASRGNLRKAAMGGSGRTYDEKVTFMFVENLGTITNNVVE' A
#
# COMPACT_ATOMS: atom_id res chain seq x y z
N SER A 1 7.25 2.52 30.97
CA SER A 1 7.48 3.90 30.51
C SER A 1 8.08 3.98 29.09
N THR A 2 8.97 3.06 28.68
CA THR A 2 9.65 3.07 27.37
C THR A 2 8.79 2.65 26.16
N SER A 3 7.76 1.81 26.35
CA SER A 3 6.92 1.29 25.26
C SER A 3 6.02 2.36 24.62
N SER A 4 5.49 3.29 25.41
CA SER A 4 4.64 4.38 24.93
C SER A 4 5.40 5.39 24.05
N THR A 5 6.66 5.66 24.40
CA THR A 5 7.52 6.59 23.63
C THR A 5 7.90 6.01 22.27
N LEU A 6 8.21 4.71 22.20
CA LEU A 6 8.49 4.03 20.93
C LEU A 6 7.27 3.97 20.01
N LEU A 7 6.07 3.76 20.57
CA LEU A 7 4.84 3.79 19.79
C LEU A 7 4.58 5.19 19.21
N ALA A 8 4.76 6.24 20.01
CA ALA A 8 4.61 7.62 19.57
C ALA A 8 5.59 8.00 18.44
N LEU A 9 6.85 7.58 18.54
CA LEU A 9 7.84 7.77 17.48
C LEU A 9 7.42 7.06 16.18
N ARG A 10 6.93 5.83 16.29
CA ARG A 10 6.49 5.03 15.13
C ARG A 10 5.23 5.60 14.46
N ILE A 11 4.34 6.21 15.23
CA ILE A 11 3.16 6.91 14.71
C ILE A 11 3.62 8.17 13.97
N LYS A 12 4.50 8.97 14.58
CA LYS A 12 5.04 10.19 13.96
C LYS A 12 5.79 9.89 12.66
N GLU A 13 6.63 8.85 12.63
CA GLU A 13 7.30 8.39 11.40
C GLU A 13 6.33 7.97 10.29
N ARG A 14 5.14 7.44 10.63
CA ARG A 14 4.10 7.08 9.64
C ARG A 14 3.36 8.31 9.13
N GLU A 15 3.08 9.28 10.01
CA GLU A 15 2.46 10.55 9.63
C GLU A 15 3.38 11.36 8.72
N ASP A 16 4.67 11.44 9.03
CA ASP A 16 5.67 12.13 8.21
C ASP A 16 5.87 11.46 6.83
N LYS A 17 5.59 10.15 6.72
CA LYS A 17 5.62 9.39 5.46
C LYS A 17 4.30 9.39 4.70
N GLN A 18 3.27 10.09 5.18
CA GLN A 18 1.99 10.13 4.50
C GLN A 18 2.11 10.97 3.22
N GLN A 19 2.51 10.32 2.13
CA GLN A 19 2.63 10.97 0.84
C GLN A 19 1.24 11.42 0.37
N LYS A 20 1.06 12.74 0.27
CA LYS A 20 -0.17 13.33 -0.25
C LYS A 20 -0.45 12.77 -1.64
N TRP A 21 -1.72 12.51 -1.92
CA TRP A 21 -2.14 12.08 -3.25
C TRP A 21 -1.69 13.09 -4.30
N VAL A 22 -1.09 12.57 -5.37
CA VAL A 22 -0.74 13.35 -6.55
C VAL A 22 -1.57 12.79 -7.71
N PRO A 23 -2.52 13.57 -8.26
CA PRO A 23 -3.35 13.10 -9.35
C PRO A 23 -2.50 12.87 -10.61
N PRO A 24 -2.86 11.89 -11.46
CA PRO A 24 -2.22 11.73 -12.76
C PRO A 24 -2.50 12.94 -13.67
N PRO A 25 -1.91 13.05 -14.86
CA PRO A 25 -2.37 14.04 -15.85
C PRO A 25 -3.86 13.83 -16.23
N LYS A 26 -4.54 14.89 -16.68
CA LYS A 26 -5.93 14.78 -17.19
C LYS A 26 -5.96 13.75 -18.33
N GLN A 27 -7.04 12.96 -18.39
CA GLN A 27 -7.24 11.82 -19.32
C GLN A 27 -6.44 10.54 -18.99
N PHE A 28 -5.61 10.54 -17.94
CA PHE A 28 -4.93 9.34 -17.46
C PHE A 28 -5.63 8.78 -16.21
N GLY A 29 -5.61 7.45 -16.10
CA GLY A 29 -5.85 6.74 -14.85
C GLY A 29 -4.52 6.44 -14.16
N LYS A 30 -4.54 6.36 -12.83
CA LYS A 30 -3.42 5.88 -12.02
C LYS A 30 -3.82 4.58 -11.35
N LEU A 31 -3.00 3.55 -11.56
CA LEU A 31 -3.12 2.27 -10.88
C LEU A 31 -2.07 2.23 -9.78
N ASN A 32 -2.52 2.08 -8.54
CA ASN A 32 -1.66 1.82 -7.40
C ASN A 32 -1.80 0.35 -7.04
N THR A 33 -0.68 -0.37 -6.96
CA THR A 33 -0.60 -1.75 -6.49
C THR A 33 0.27 -1.82 -5.25
N ASP A 34 -0.05 -2.75 -4.35
CA ASP A 34 0.79 -3.06 -3.19
C ASP A 34 0.72 -4.55 -2.87
N GLY A 35 1.84 -5.05 -2.39
CA GLY A 35 2.04 -6.45 -2.03
C GLY A 35 2.21 -6.62 -0.53
N ALA A 36 1.48 -7.55 0.06
CA ALA A 36 1.64 -7.90 1.47
C ALA A 36 2.08 -9.37 1.60
N SER A 37 3.15 -9.61 2.36
CA SER A 37 3.60 -10.95 2.72
C SER A 37 3.86 -11.08 4.22
N ARG A 38 3.56 -12.25 4.79
CA ARG A 38 3.85 -12.56 6.20
C ARG A 38 5.31 -12.97 6.46
N GLY A 39 6.19 -12.88 5.46
CA GLY A 39 7.62 -13.20 5.56
C GLY A 39 8.14 -13.96 4.33
N ASN A 40 9.39 -14.40 4.36
CA ASN A 40 9.93 -15.22 3.29
C ASN A 40 9.22 -16.60 3.24
N LEU A 41 8.70 -16.98 2.07
CA LEU A 41 7.92 -18.21 1.84
C LEU A 41 6.71 -18.36 2.76
N ARG A 42 5.91 -17.29 2.91
CA ARG A 42 4.65 -17.32 3.67
C ARG A 42 3.49 -16.82 2.83
N LYS A 43 2.28 -16.92 3.38
CA LYS A 43 1.06 -16.40 2.76
C LYS A 43 1.27 -14.94 2.33
N ALA A 44 0.97 -14.67 1.07
CA ALA A 44 1.03 -13.36 0.47
C ALA A 44 -0.27 -13.04 -0.27
N ALA A 45 -0.55 -11.76 -0.39
CA ALA A 45 -1.64 -11.22 -1.17
C ALA A 45 -1.16 -9.96 -1.86
N MET A 46 -1.81 -9.61 -2.96
CA MET A 46 -1.66 -8.30 -3.58
C MET A 46 -3.01 -7.63 -3.71
N GLY A 47 -2.99 -6.33 -3.86
CA GLY A 47 -4.17 -5.58 -4.17
C GLY A 47 -3.83 -4.27 -4.83
N GLY A 48 -4.86 -3.56 -5.26
CA GLY A 48 -4.68 -2.26 -5.85
C GLY A 48 -5.96 -1.49 -6.03
N SER A 49 -5.80 -0.22 -6.37
CA SER A 49 -6.89 0.67 -6.71
C SER A 49 -6.56 1.44 -7.98
N GLY A 50 -7.52 1.48 -8.90
CA GLY A 50 -7.50 2.38 -10.05
C GLY A 50 -8.22 3.67 -9.70
N ARG A 51 -7.60 4.81 -10.00
CA ARG A 51 -8.18 6.14 -9.78
C ARG A 51 -8.03 7.02 -11.00
N THR A 52 -8.99 7.89 -11.25
CA THR A 52 -8.91 8.94 -12.27
C THR A 52 -8.34 10.24 -11.68
N TYR A 53 -8.12 11.24 -12.54
CA TYR A 53 -7.63 12.57 -12.17
C TYR A 53 -8.40 13.22 -11.02
N ASP A 54 -9.72 13.02 -10.99
CA ASP A 54 -10.68 13.60 -10.04
C ASP A 54 -10.72 12.88 -8.68
N GLU A 55 -9.69 12.11 -8.34
CA GLU A 55 -9.57 11.34 -7.08
C GLU A 55 -10.63 10.25 -6.89
N LYS A 56 -11.50 10.03 -7.87
CA LYS A 56 -12.51 8.99 -7.80
C LYS A 56 -11.85 7.61 -7.95
N VAL A 57 -12.08 6.74 -6.96
CA VAL A 57 -11.75 5.32 -7.09
C VAL A 57 -12.69 4.70 -8.12
N THR A 58 -12.12 4.24 -9.23
CA THR A 58 -12.87 3.60 -10.31
C THR A 58 -13.06 2.12 -10.04
N PHE A 59 -12.03 1.46 -9.50
CA PHE A 59 -12.09 0.06 -9.11
C PHE A 59 -11.05 -0.27 -8.03
N MET A 60 -11.29 -1.37 -7.33
CA MET A 60 -10.34 -1.98 -6.40
C MET A 60 -10.32 -3.49 -6.64
N PHE A 61 -9.17 -4.11 -6.41
CA PHE A 61 -9.03 -5.55 -6.50
C PHE A 61 -8.13 -6.06 -5.36
N VAL A 62 -8.33 -7.33 -5.03
CA VAL A 62 -7.50 -8.07 -4.09
C VAL A 62 -7.37 -9.49 -4.60
N GLU A 63 -6.14 -10.01 -4.56
CA GLU A 63 -5.85 -11.36 -4.99
C GLU A 63 -4.96 -12.07 -3.97
N ASN A 64 -5.31 -13.33 -3.69
CA ASN A 64 -4.52 -14.21 -2.84
C ASN A 64 -3.48 -14.92 -3.71
N LEU A 65 -2.20 -14.66 -3.43
CA LEU A 65 -1.09 -15.21 -4.21
C LEU A 65 -0.56 -16.53 -3.63
N GLY A 66 -1.17 -17.03 -2.55
CA GLY A 66 -0.73 -18.25 -1.88
C GLY A 66 0.58 -18.04 -1.12
N THR A 67 1.42 -19.07 -1.10
CA THR A 67 2.72 -19.04 -0.39
C THR A 67 3.81 -18.66 -1.38
N ILE A 68 4.23 -17.41 -1.37
CA ILE A 68 5.30 -16.89 -2.25
C ILE A 68 6.28 -16.02 -1.45
N THR A 69 7.45 -15.74 -2.03
CA THR A 69 8.44 -14.85 -1.42
C THR A 69 8.02 -13.39 -1.60
N ASN A 70 8.39 -12.54 -0.64
CA ASN A 70 8.02 -11.12 -0.63
C ASN A 70 8.53 -10.35 -1.85
N ASN A 71 9.69 -10.73 -2.41
CA ASN A 71 10.27 -10.08 -3.59
C ASN A 71 9.51 -10.34 -4.90
N VAL A 72 8.45 -11.16 -4.87
CA VAL A 72 7.58 -11.45 -6.03
C VAL A 72 6.23 -10.73 -5.91
N VAL A 73 5.96 -10.06 -4.79
CA VAL A 73 4.66 -9.44 -4.46
C VAL A 73 4.64 -7.93 -4.75
N GLU A 74 5.81 -7.30 -4.90
CA GLU A 74 5.95 -5.86 -5.23
C GLU A 74 5.82 -5.57 -6.72
#